data_AF-A0A1Z8PG89-F1
#
_entry.id   AF-A0A1Z8PG89-F1
#
_cell.length_a   1.000
_cell.length_b   1.000
_cell.length_c   1.000
_cell.angle_alpha   90.00
_cell.angle_beta   90.00
_cell.angle_gamma   90.00
#
_symmetry.space_group_name_H-M   'P 1'
#
loop_
_entity.id
_entity.type
_entity.pdbx_description
1 polymer ?
#
loop_
_entity_poly.entity_id
_entity_poly.type
_entity_poly.pdbx_seq_one_letter_code
_entity_poly.pdbx_strand_id
1 'polypeptide(L)' 'MLARSVQGLLSLQRRRGLLERLEQLQVLLSEQVQSLPDGNESWLDTERELMAVEQALERIPAIEA' A
#
# COMPACT_ATOMS: atom_id res chain seq x y z
N MET A 1 11.98 20.66 18.69
CA MET A 1 11.30 19.44 19.16
C MET A 1 9.93 19.26 18.52
N LEU A 2 8.99 20.22 18.61
CA LEU A 2 7.62 20.10 18.06
C LEU A 2 7.54 19.72 16.57
N ALA A 3 8.38 20.29 15.71
CA ALA A 3 8.40 19.95 14.28
C ALA A 3 8.71 18.46 14.02
N ARG A 4 9.60 17.86 14.83
CA ARG A 4 9.98 16.44 14.72
C ARG A 4 8.81 15.53 15.14
N SER A 5 8.04 15.94 16.13
CA SER A 5 6.84 15.25 16.63
C SER A 5 5.70 15.27 15.61
N VAL A 6 5.46 16.41 14.97
CA VAL A 6 4.45 16.55 13.90
C VAL A 6 4.83 15.71 12.69
N GLN A 7 6.10 15.71 12.29
CA GLN A 7 6.59 14.93 11.17
C GLN A 7 6.53 13.42 11.44
N GLY A 8 6.76 13.00 12.69
CA GLY A 8 6.53 11.63 13.15
C GLY A 8 5.07 11.20 13.04
N LEU A 9 4.12 12.03 13.52
CA LEU A 9 2.69 11.74 13.41
C LEU A 9 2.22 11.62 11.95
N LEU A 10 2.67 12.51 11.07
CA LEU A 10 2.35 12.44 9.64
C LEU A 10 2.90 11.17 8.99
N SER A 11 4.11 10.73 9.37
CA SER A 11 4.68 9.48 8.86
C SER A 11 3.89 8.24 9.32
N LEU A 12 3.39 8.24 10.55
CA LEU A 12 2.53 7.16 11.07
C LEU A 12 1.17 7.12 10.38
N GLN A 13 0.53 8.29 10.20
CA GLN A 13 -0.73 8.38 9.46
C GLN A 13 -0.57 7.90 8.01
N ARG A 14 0.52 8.30 7.35
CA ARG A 14 0.83 7.85 5.98
C ARG A 14 1.08 6.34 5.92
N ARG A 15 1.85 5.80 6.87
CA ARG A 15 2.10 4.34 6.96
C ARG A 15 0.79 3.57 7.14
N ARG A 16 -0.08 4.03 8.03
CA ARG A 16 -1.39 3.40 8.26
C ARG A 16 -2.25 3.40 7.01
N GLY A 17 -2.37 4.54 6.32
CA GLY A 17 -3.14 4.61 5.06
C GLY A 17 -2.57 3.71 3.96
N LEU A 18 -1.24 3.57 3.88
CA LEU A 18 -0.59 2.65 2.94
C LEU A 18 -0.85 1.17 3.28
N LEU A 19 -0.88 0.81 4.57
CA LEU A 19 -1.23 -0.55 5.00
C LEU A 19 -2.70 -0.89 4.68
N GLU A 20 -3.61 0.02 4.98
CA GLU A 20 -5.04 -0.14 4.65
C GLU A 20 -5.23 -0.29 3.12
N ARG A 21 -4.47 0.46 2.31
CA ARG A 21 -4.50 0.34 0.84
C ARG A 21 -3.88 -0.97 0.34
N LEU A 22 -2.79 -1.43 0.96
CA LEU A 22 -2.14 -2.70 0.64
C LEU A 22 -3.12 -3.86 0.80
N GLU A 23 -3.82 -3.93 1.93
CA GLU A 23 -4.82 -4.97 2.20
C GLU A 23 -5.94 -4.96 1.15
N GLN A 24 -6.45 -3.77 0.79
CA GLN A 24 -7.47 -3.64 -0.25
C GLN A 24 -6.99 -4.14 -1.61
N LEU A 25 -5.77 -3.76 -2.01
CA LEU A 25 -5.20 -4.17 -3.29
C LEU A 25 -4.94 -5.68 -3.35
N GLN A 26 -4.51 -6.30 -2.25
CA GLN A 26 -4.35 -7.74 -2.16
C GLN A 26 -5.66 -8.49 -2.33
N VAL A 27 -6.75 -7.99 -1.73
CA VAL A 27 -8.10 -8.56 -1.91
C VAL A 27 -8.54 -8.41 -3.36
N LEU A 28 -8.43 -7.22 -3.94
CA LEU A 28 -8.82 -6.95 -5.33
C LEU A 28 -8.04 -7.83 -6.32
N LEU A 29 -6.73 -7.97 -6.13
CA LEU A 29 -5.91 -8.82 -6.98
C LEU A 29 -6.34 -10.29 -6.87
N SER A 30 -6.62 -10.78 -5.66
CA SER A 30 -7.10 -12.14 -5.44
C SER A 30 -8.44 -12.40 -6.15
N GLU A 31 -9.38 -11.46 -6.06
CA GLU A 31 -10.67 -11.52 -6.75
C GLU A 31 -10.51 -11.48 -8.28
N GLN A 32 -9.63 -10.62 -8.80
CA GLN A 32 -9.31 -10.56 -10.22
C GLN A 32 -8.72 -11.88 -10.70
N VAL A 33 -7.73 -12.45 -9.99
CA VAL A 33 -7.13 -13.75 -10.33
C VAL A 33 -8.18 -14.86 -10.38
N GLN A 34 -9.16 -14.87 -9.47
CA GLN A 34 -10.21 -15.90 -9.43
C GLN A 34 -11.30 -15.71 -10.49
N SER A 35 -11.51 -14.49 -10.98
CA SER A 35 -12.62 -14.14 -11.88
C SER A 35 -12.18 -13.80 -13.30
N LEU A 36 -10.88 -13.86 -13.59
CA LEU A 36 -10.29 -13.42 -14.86
C LEU A 36 -10.89 -14.16 -16.06
N PRO A 37 -11.64 -13.48 -16.96
CA PRO A 37 -11.79 -13.95 -18.32
C PRO A 37 -10.43 -13.82 -19.03
N ASP A 38 -10.09 -14.78 -19.89
CA ASP A 38 -8.86 -14.74 -20.67
C ASP A 38 -8.67 -13.37 -21.34
N GLY A 39 -7.56 -12.69 -21.00
CA GLY A 39 -7.15 -11.44 -21.63
C GLY A 39 -7.57 -10.13 -20.94
N ASN A 40 -8.15 -10.14 -19.74
CA ASN A 40 -8.34 -8.88 -19.01
C ASN A 40 -7.04 -8.43 -18.32
N GLU A 41 -6.42 -7.36 -18.83
CA GLU A 41 -5.17 -6.78 -18.31
C GLU A 41 -5.34 -5.93 -17.04
N SER A 42 -6.57 -5.78 -16.53
CA SER A 42 -6.88 -4.99 -15.32
C SER A 42 -6.08 -5.38 -14.08
N TRP A 43 -5.56 -6.60 -13.99
CA TRP A 43 -4.73 -7.05 -12.87
C TRP A 43 -3.33 -6.42 -12.87
N LEU A 44 -2.81 -6.04 -14.05
CA LEU A 44 -1.50 -5.40 -14.18
C LEU A 44 -1.47 -4.02 -13.51
N ASP A 45 -2.57 -3.27 -13.58
CA ASP A 45 -2.66 -1.97 -12.91
C ASP A 45 -2.69 -2.14 -11.39
N THR A 46 -3.40 -3.15 -10.89
CA THR A 46 -3.41 -3.53 -9.46
C THR A 46 -2.02 -3.94 -8.98
N GLU A 47 -1.29 -4.74 -9.76
CA GLU A 47 0.08 -5.18 -9.45
C GLU A 47 1.05 -3.99 -9.39
N ARG A 48 0.96 -3.06 -10.36
CA ARG A 48 1.77 -1.84 -10.36
C ARG A 48 1.50 -0.98 -9.12
N GLU A 49 0.25 -0.87 -8.71
CA GLU A 49 -0.12 -0.11 -7.51
C GLU A 49 0.41 -0.80 -6.24
N LEU A 50 0.32 -2.13 -6.16
CA LEU A 50 0.90 -2.92 -5.06
C LEU A 50 2.39 -2.65 -4.90
N MET A 51 3.17 -2.77 -5.98
CA MET A 51 4.61 -2.53 -5.95
C MET A 51 4.94 -1.10 -5.50
N ALA A 52 4.16 -0.11 -5.93
CA ALA A 52 4.38 1.29 -5.53
C ALA A 52 4.11 1.50 -4.04
N VAL A 53 3.06 0.87 -3.49
CA VAL A 53 2.71 0.92 -2.07
C VAL A 53 3.76 0.23 -1.21
N GLU A 54 4.23 -0.95 -1.61
CA GLU A 54 5.29 -1.70 -0.91
C GLU A 54 6.59 -0.90 -0.84
N GLN A 55 7.04 -0.33 -1.96
CA GLN A 55 8.22 0.54 -1.99
C GLN A 55 8.05 1.81 -1.15
N ALA A 56 6.84 2.37 -1.09
CA ALA A 56 6.55 3.51 -0.23
C ALA A 56 6.63 3.13 1.26
N LEU A 57 6.16 1.94 1.63
CA LEU A 57 6.24 1.41 2.98
C LEU A 57 7.68 1.12 3.41
N GLU A 58 8.52 0.56 2.53
CA GLU A 58 9.96 0.32 2.81
C GLU A 58 10.72 1.61 3.15
N ARG A 59 10.33 2.72 2.53
CA ARG A 59 10.97 4.04 2.73
C ARG A 59 10.50 4.74 4.01
N ILE A 60 9.42 4.27 4.63
CA ILE A 60 8.92 4.79 5.91
C ILE A 60 9.44 3.86 7.01
N PRO A 61 10.31 4.33 7.91
CA PRO A 61 10.82 3.50 9.00
C PRO A 61 9.67 2.83 9.73
N ALA A 62 9.79 1.52 9.99
CA ALA A 62 8.96 0.86 10.99
C ALA A 62 9.36 1.48 12.33
N ILE A 63 8.65 2.52 12.75
CA ILE A 63 8.76 2.98 14.13
C ILE A 63 8.08 1.89 14.95
N GLU A 64 8.86 0.90 15.37
CA GLU A 64 8.53 0.06 16.51
C GLU A 64 8.38 1.00 17.71
N ALA A 65 7.16 1.08 18.22
CA ALA A 65 6.82 1.79 19.45
C ALA A 65 7.09 0.88 20.65
#